data_AF-A0AB37UFB8-F1
#
_entry.id   AF-A0AB37UFB8-F1
#
_cell.length_a   1.000
_cell.length_b   1.000
_cell.length_c   1.000
_cell.angle_alpha   90.00
_cell.angle_beta   90.00
_cell.angle_gamma   90.00
#
_symmetry.space_group_name_H-M   'P 1'
#
loop_
_entity.id
_entity.type
_entity.pdbx_description
1 polymer ?
#
loop_
_entity_poly.entity_id
_entity_poly.type
_entity_poly.pdbx_seq_one_letter_code
_entity_poly.pdbx_strand_id
1 'polypeptide(L)' 'MRFIETYKNTHQHKSRSQVIETALQLLQQQELEAAYREANQEIDPDWEVTVADGLANETW' A
#
# COMPACT_ATOMS: atom_id res chain seq x y z
N MET A 1 -8.16 25.00 13.01
CA MET A 1 -8.91 23.84 12.47
C MET A 1 -9.59 24.07 11.10
N ARG A 2 -9.23 25.12 10.34
CA ARG A 2 -9.91 25.42 9.05
C ARG A 2 -9.72 24.31 8.00
N PHE A 3 -8.53 23.70 7.91
CA PHE A 3 -8.25 22.61 6.98
C PHE A 3 -9.20 21.42 7.16
N ILE A 4 -9.35 20.91 8.39
CA ILE A 4 -10.19 19.74 8.66
C ILE A 4 -11.64 20.02 8.28
N GLU A 5 -12.16 21.22 8.58
CA GLU A 5 -13.54 21.58 8.22
C GLU A 5 -13.73 21.77 6.71
N THR A 6 -12.78 22.40 6.02
CA THR A 6 -12.81 22.52 4.56
C THR A 6 -12.75 21.14 3.91
N TYR A 7 -11.81 20.29 4.33
CA TYR A 7 -11.65 18.94 3.78
C TYR A 7 -12.90 18.09 4.04
N LYS A 8 -13.47 18.17 5.25
CA LYS A 8 -14.73 17.51 5.61
C LYS A 8 -15.85 17.90 4.65
N ASN A 9 -16.03 19.20 4.41
CA ASN A 9 -17.11 19.70 3.57
C ASN A 9 -16.89 19.38 2.08
N THR A 10 -15.66 19.53 1.58
CA THR A 10 -15.30 19.25 0.18
C THR A 10 -15.44 17.76 -0.15
N HIS A 11 -15.06 16.87 0.77
CA HIS A 11 -15.08 15.41 0.56
C HIS A 11 -16.30 14.75 1.20
N GLN A 12 -17.29 15.53 1.65
CA GLN A 12 -18.55 15.08 2.22
C GLN A 12 -18.42 14.09 3.39
N HIS A 13 -17.36 14.24 4.19
CA HIS A 13 -17.20 13.45 5.41
C HIS A 13 -18.23 13.90 6.46
N LYS A 14 -18.74 12.93 7.23
CA LYS A 14 -19.81 13.16 8.22
C LYS A 14 -19.30 13.86 9.48
N SER A 15 -18.01 13.71 9.79
CA SER A 15 -17.41 14.25 11.00
C SER A 15 -15.93 14.58 10.80
N ARG A 16 -15.38 15.39 11.70
CA ARG A 16 -13.94 15.64 11.78
C ARG A 16 -13.15 14.35 12.06
N SER A 17 -13.72 13.45 12.86
CA SER A 17 -13.09 12.16 13.16
C SER A 17 -12.93 11.31 11.91
N GLN A 18 -13.90 11.34 10.99
CA GLN A 18 -13.80 10.64 9.72
C GLN A 18 -12.69 11.22 8.83
N VAL A 19 -12.50 12.54 8.84
CA VAL A 19 -11.35 13.16 8.14
C VAL A 19 -10.01 12.69 8.72
N ILE A 20 -9.93 12.57 10.05
CA ILE A 20 -8.71 12.09 10.73
C ILE A 20 -8.47 10.61 10.43
N GLU A 21 -9.52 9.79 10.44
CA GLU A 21 -9.46 8.37 10.05
C GLU A 21 -8.91 8.20 8.63
N THR A 22 -9.44 8.97 7.67
CA THR A 22 -8.94 8.97 6.29
C THR A 22 -7.47 9.41 6.22
N ALA A 23 -7.08 10.43 6.98
CA ALA A 23 -5.68 10.87 7.02
C ALA A 23 -4.74 9.78 7.57
N LEU A 24 -5.17 9.05 8.61
CA LEU A 24 -4.40 7.93 9.16
C LEU A 24 -4.28 6.77 8.17
N GLN A 25 -5.35 6.44 7.44
CA GLN A 25 -5.31 5.42 6.40
C GLN A 25 -4.35 5.78 5.27
N LEU A 26 -4.39 7.03 4.81
CA LEU A 26 -3.47 7.51 3.78
C LEU A 26 -2.01 7.49 4.24
N LEU A 27 -1.76 7.88 5.50
CA LEU A 27 -0.41 7.81 6.07
C LEU A 27 0.09 6.36 6.13
N GLN A 28 -0.74 5.44 6.63
CA GLN A 28 -0.40 4.02 6.69
C GLN A 28 -0.10 3.45 5.29
N GLN A 29 -0.88 3.83 4.28
CA GLN A 29 -0.65 3.38 2.91
C GLN A 29 0.69 3.90 2.36
N GLN A 30 1.02 5.17 2.62
CA GLN A 30 2.30 5.75 2.21
C GLN A 30 3.49 5.05 2.88
N GLU A 31 3.40 4.78 4.18
CA GLU A 31 4.42 4.05 4.93
C GLU A 31 4.58 2.62 4.41
N LEU A 32 3.46 1.95 4.09
CA LEU A 32 3.46 0.61 3.52
C LEU A 32 4.13 0.57 2.15
N GLU A 33 3.80 1.51 1.25
CA GLU A 33 4.44 1.62 -0.07
C GLU A 33 5.94 1.90 0.04
N ALA A 34 6.35 2.72 1.00
CA ALA A 34 7.77 2.99 1.27
C ALA A 34 8.50 1.73 1.74
N ALA A 35 7.92 0.99 2.70
CA ALA A 35 8.48 -0.25 3.22
C ALA A 35 8.60 -1.32 2.12
N TYR A 36 7.58 -1.47 1.27
CA TYR A 36 7.65 -2.37 0.12
C TYR A 36 8.73 -1.97 -0.87
N ARG A 37 8.92 -0.67 -1.12
CA ARG A 37 9.96 -0.19 -2.02
C ARG A 37 11.36 -0.50 -1.48
N GLU A 38 11.57 -0.35 -0.18
CA GLU A 38 12.82 -0.69 0.49
C GLU A 38 13.07 -2.21 0.45
N ALA A 39 12.08 -3.02 0.86
CA ALA A 39 12.19 -4.48 0.81
C ALA A 39 12.43 -5.01 -0.62
N ASN A 40 11.86 -4.38 -1.64
CA ASN A 40 12.07 -4.76 -3.03
C ASN A 40 13.50 -4.47 -3.53
N GLN A 41 14.29 -3.65 -2.83
CA GLN A 41 15.72 -3.45 -3.14
C GLN A 41 16.59 -4.59 -2.61
N GLU A 42 16.07 -5.38 -1.66
CA GLU A 42 16.76 -6.52 -1.05
C GLU A 42 16.43 -7.86 -1.76
N ILE A 43 15.75 -7.81 -2.91
CA ILE A 43 15.44 -9.01 -3.70
C ILE A 43 16.74 -9.67 -4.15
N ASP A 44 16.92 -10.92 -3.76
CA ASP A 44 18.04 -11.76 -4.17
C ASP A 44 17.74 -12.42 -5.53
N PRO A 45 18.48 -12.08 -6.61
CA PRO A 45 18.29 -12.63 -7.94
C PRO A 45 18.47 -14.15 -8.02
N ASP A 46 19.15 -14.78 -7.05
CA ASP A 46 19.35 -16.22 -7.04
C ASP A 46 18.02 -16.99 -6.88
N TRP A 47 16.96 -16.33 -6.38
CA TRP A 47 15.61 -16.91 -6.32
C TRP A 47 14.90 -16.98 -7.68
N GLU A 48 15.34 -16.22 -8.69
CA GLU A 48 14.73 -16.23 -10.03
C GLU A 48 14.78 -17.62 -10.67
N VAL A 49 15.79 -18.44 -10.33
CA VAL A 49 15.91 -19.82 -10.84
C VAL A 49 14.71 -20.69 -10.45
N THR A 50 14.05 -20.38 -9.33
CA THR A 50 12.91 -21.14 -8.78
C THR A 50 11.55 -20.66 -9.31
N VAL A 51 11.51 -19.58 -10.10
CA VAL A 51 10.24 -18.98 -10.59
C VAL A 51 9.39 -19.95 -11.43
N ALA A 52 10.05 -20.91 -12.07
CA ALA A 52 9.43 -21.93 -12.92
C ALA A 52 9.28 -23.30 -12.26
N ASP A 53 9.66 -23.44 -10.98
CA ASP A 53 9.54 -24.69 -10.25
C ASP A 53 8.06 -25.09 -10.16
N GLY A 54 7.73 -26.32 -10.58
CA GLY A 54 6.36 -26.82 -10.62
C GLY A 54 5.51 -26.36 -11.82
N LEU A 55 6.05 -25.51 -12.72
CA LEU A 55 5.42 -25.15 -14.00
C LEU A 55 5.83 -26.11 -15.15
N ALA A 56 6.65 -27.14 -14.87
CA ALA A 56 6.87 -28.23 -15.79
C ALA A 56 5.55 -28.98 -16.00
N ASN A 57 4.94 -28.72 -17.15
CA ASN A 57 3.78 -29.42 -17.64
C ASN A 57 4.14 -30.90 -17.82
N GLU A 58 3.79 -31.73 -16.85
CA GLU A 58 3.78 -33.20 -16.95
C GLU A 58 2.67 -33.59 -17.96
N THR A 59 2.89 -33.29 -19.24
CA THR A 59 2.15 -33.88 -20.37
C THR A 59 3.17 -34.54 -21.27
N TRP A 60 3.70 -35.67 -20.81
CA TRP A 60 4.22 -36.70 -21.69
C TRP A 60 3.24 -37.86 -21.71
#